data_AF-A0AAV1CDI1-F1
#
_entry.id   AF-A0AAV1CDI1-F1
#
_cell.length_a   1.000
_cell.length_b   1.000
_cell.length_c   1.000
_cell.angle_alpha   90.00
_cell.angle_beta   90.00
_cell.angle_gamma   90.00
#
_symmetry.space_group_name_H-M   'P 1'
#
loop_
_entity.id
_entity.type
_entity.pdbx_description
1 polymer ?
#
loop_
_entity_poly.entity_id
_entity_poly.type
_entity_poly.pdbx_seq_one_letter_code
_entity_poly.pdbx_strand_id
1 'polypeptide(L)'
;MATVTSTRVLGSWLCRFSNGVSLKPSSSFTYQSALLFRGKLSSCSHYSTYGKWVPASQIQSCNSARKIRTFAPLCMGRRSCKIAGRKTAQDAKKGKLCSKIGKQVVSAVKRGGTNPVSNPALAALFEKAKELDVPKEIVERNIKRALEKGQETYTEKIYEIYGFGGAGVIVEVSTDNTNRSIQAIRGVIKDHGGKMADSGSLLFKFKRARVANIKVTDVDKDELLTVALDAGAEDVIEPPMLDDDSEEDISER
;
A
#
# COMPACT_ATOMS: atom_id res chain seq x y z
N MET A 1 -47.41 -33.14 18.89
CA MET A 1 -46.21 -32.30 19.13
C MET A 1 -45.85 -31.63 17.81
N ALA A 2 -46.22 -30.35 17.67
CA ALA A 2 -46.10 -29.60 16.42
C ALA A 2 -44.67 -29.07 16.25
N THR A 3 -44.05 -29.39 15.11
CA THR A 3 -42.73 -28.91 14.70
C THR A 3 -42.88 -27.61 13.90
N VAL A 4 -42.36 -26.51 14.43
CA VAL A 4 -42.36 -25.19 13.79
C VAL A 4 -41.21 -25.13 12.78
N THR A 5 -41.55 -25.07 11.49
CA THR A 5 -40.62 -24.76 10.39
C THR A 5 -40.61 -23.25 10.15
N SER A 6 -39.46 -22.61 10.29
CA SER A 6 -39.27 -21.18 10.00
C SER A 6 -38.39 -21.02 8.76
N THR A 7 -39.03 -20.71 7.63
CA THR A 7 -38.40 -20.28 6.39
C THR A 7 -38.02 -18.80 6.50
N ARG A 8 -36.73 -18.47 6.40
CA ARG A 8 -36.26 -17.08 6.22
C ARG A 8 -35.94 -16.84 4.75
N VAL A 9 -36.72 -15.93 4.17
CA VAL A 9 -36.68 -15.48 2.78
C VAL A 9 -35.53 -14.49 2.57
N LEU A 10 -34.90 -14.63 1.40
CA LEU A 10 -33.84 -13.82 0.82
C LEU A 10 -34.23 -12.34 0.66
N GLY A 11 -33.26 -11.45 0.91
CA GLY A 11 -33.37 -10.03 0.59
C GLY A 11 -32.01 -9.46 0.22
N SER A 12 -31.55 -9.74 -1.00
CA SER A 12 -30.39 -9.10 -1.61
C SER A 12 -30.76 -7.68 -2.03
N TRP A 13 -30.07 -6.67 -1.49
CA TRP A 13 -30.18 -5.30 -1.98
C TRP A 13 -28.98 -4.97 -2.87
N LEU A 14 -29.29 -4.57 -4.10
CA LEU A 14 -28.36 -4.16 -5.15
C LEU A 14 -27.54 -2.93 -4.73
N CYS A 15 -26.21 -3.04 -4.79
CA CYS A 15 -25.34 -1.88 -4.95
C CYS A 15 -25.13 -1.63 -6.44
N ARG A 16 -25.64 -0.50 -6.96
CA ARG A 16 -25.35 0.00 -8.31
C ARG A 16 -24.26 1.06 -8.26
N PHE A 17 -23.32 0.95 -9.20
CA PHE A 17 -22.18 1.82 -9.47
C PHE A 17 -22.58 3.30 -9.65
N SER A 18 -21.74 4.20 -9.13
CA SER A 18 -21.49 5.48 -9.82
C SER A 18 -19.99 5.80 -9.78
N ASN A 19 -19.46 6.09 -10.96
CA ASN A 19 -18.07 6.35 -11.24
C ASN A 19 -17.67 7.73 -10.71
N GLY A 20 -16.59 7.78 -9.94
CA GLY A 20 -15.96 9.01 -9.51
C GLY A 20 -15.30 9.73 -10.68
N VAL A 21 -15.87 10.87 -11.07
CA VAL A 21 -15.20 11.89 -11.87
C VAL A 21 -14.81 13.03 -10.94
N SER A 22 -13.51 13.27 -10.85
CA SER A 22 -12.88 14.34 -10.07
C SER A 22 -12.95 15.65 -10.87
N LEU A 23 -13.69 16.63 -10.37
CA LEU A 23 -13.63 18.01 -10.86
C LEU A 23 -12.82 18.83 -9.84
N LYS A 24 -11.63 19.26 -10.26
CA LYS A 24 -10.84 20.32 -9.62
C LYS A 24 -11.66 21.61 -9.55
N PRO A 25 -11.63 22.36 -8.43
CA PRO A 25 -11.99 23.77 -8.46
C PRO A 25 -10.74 24.65 -8.53
N SER A 26 -10.72 25.48 -9.57
CA SER A 26 -9.89 26.69 -9.68
C SER A 26 -10.39 27.76 -8.72
N SER A 27 -9.43 28.42 -8.07
CA SER A 27 -9.41 29.82 -7.58
C SER A 27 -10.73 30.59 -7.37
N SER A 28 -10.84 31.11 -6.14
CA SER A 28 -11.41 32.42 -5.72
C SER A 28 -12.89 32.71 -6.01
N PHE A 29 -13.67 32.98 -4.96
CA PHE A 29 -14.24 34.30 -4.67
C PHE A 29 -15.02 34.22 -3.35
N THR A 30 -14.72 35.14 -2.43
CA THR A 30 -15.47 35.41 -1.21
C THR A 30 -16.75 36.16 -1.54
N TYR A 31 -17.92 35.70 -1.10
CA TYR A 31 -19.05 36.57 -0.73
C TYR A 31 -19.96 35.87 0.28
N GLN A 32 -20.36 36.64 1.29
CA GLN A 32 -21.35 36.31 2.31
C GLN A 32 -22.70 35.96 1.68
N SER A 33 -23.36 34.91 2.18
CA SER A 33 -24.81 34.95 2.41
C SER A 33 -25.24 33.79 3.29
N ALA A 34 -25.80 34.14 4.44
CA ALA A 34 -26.45 33.24 5.37
C ALA A 34 -27.75 32.71 4.74
N LEU A 35 -27.88 31.38 4.61
CA LEU A 35 -29.17 30.72 4.46
C LEU A 35 -29.15 29.39 5.25
N LEU A 36 -29.65 29.47 6.48
CA LEU A 36 -29.98 28.32 7.31
C LEU A 36 -31.21 27.62 6.72
N PHE A 37 -31.02 26.50 6.03
CA PHE A 37 -32.12 25.59 5.70
C PHE A 37 -32.62 24.90 6.99
N ARG A 38 -33.63 25.49 7.64
CA ARG A 38 -34.46 24.82 8.64
C ARG A 38 -35.51 23.97 7.91
N GLY A 39 -35.17 22.74 7.56
CA GLY A 39 -36.17 21.74 7.19
C GLY A 39 -36.86 21.18 8.44
N LYS A 40 -38.09 21.61 8.73
CA LYS A 40 -39.02 20.89 9.62
C LYS A 40 -39.67 19.78 8.78
N LEU A 41 -39.30 18.52 9.01
CA LEU A 41 -40.08 17.39 8.51
C LEU A 41 -41.23 17.14 9.50
N SER A 42 -42.43 17.59 9.16
CA SER A 42 -43.67 17.16 9.81
C SER A 42 -44.30 16.05 8.98
N SER A 43 -44.43 14.86 9.56
CA SER A 43 -45.25 13.78 9.02
C SER A 43 -46.69 13.97 9.49
N CYS A 44 -47.64 14.05 8.55
CA CYS A 44 -49.07 13.98 8.81
C CYS A 44 -49.54 12.54 8.58
N SER A 45 -49.95 11.84 9.64
CA SER A 45 -50.77 10.64 9.51
C SER A 45 -52.24 11.04 9.57
N HIS A 46 -52.97 10.74 8.50
CA HIS A 46 -54.42 10.80 8.47
C HIS A 46 -54.97 9.47 9.01
N TYR A 47 -55.68 9.52 10.12
CA TYR A 47 -56.69 8.53 10.47
C TYR A 47 -58.01 9.29 10.67
N SER A 48 -58.96 9.04 9.77
CA SER A 48 -60.40 9.28 9.97
C SER A 48 -60.91 8.02 10.68
N THR A 49 -61.78 8.04 11.70
CA THR A 49 -63.15 8.59 11.72
C THR A 49 -63.68 8.59 13.17
N TYR A 50 -64.66 9.45 13.43
CA TYR A 50 -65.61 9.52 14.55
C TYR A 50 -65.20 10.27 15.83
N GLY A 51 -65.85 11.42 16.04
CA GLY A 51 -66.40 11.77 17.34
C GLY A 51 -65.93 13.09 17.97
N LYS A 52 -66.81 14.09 17.86
CA LYS A 52 -67.04 15.21 18.80
C LYS A 52 -66.00 16.34 18.88
N TRP A 53 -66.53 17.55 18.63
CA TRP A 53 -65.94 18.87 18.86
C TRP A 53 -65.50 19.07 20.31
N VAL A 54 -64.26 19.55 20.51
CA VAL A 54 -63.81 20.22 21.74
C VAL A 54 -62.96 21.44 21.32
N PRO A 55 -63.18 22.62 21.89
CA PRO A 55 -62.54 23.86 21.43
C PRO A 55 -61.05 23.93 21.76
N ALA A 56 -60.32 24.60 20.87
CA ALA A 56 -58.89 24.78 20.89
C ALA A 56 -58.46 25.83 21.93
N SER A 57 -58.22 25.39 23.16
CA SER A 57 -57.37 26.14 24.09
C SER A 57 -56.70 25.21 25.08
N GLN A 58 -55.37 25.32 25.13
CA GLN A 58 -54.51 24.88 26.24
C GLN A 58 -54.06 23.42 26.25
N ILE A 59 -53.16 23.09 25.31
CA ILE A 59 -52.10 22.10 25.57
C ILE A 59 -50.77 22.76 25.20
N GLN A 60 -50.10 23.35 26.18
CA GLN A 60 -48.69 23.72 26.08
C GLN A 60 -47.89 22.43 25.96
N SER A 61 -47.62 22.01 24.73
CA SER A 61 -46.62 20.98 24.44
C SER A 61 -45.24 21.55 24.79
N CYS A 62 -44.73 21.21 25.96
CA CYS A 62 -43.34 21.41 26.33
C CYS A 62 -42.46 20.45 25.52
N ASN A 63 -42.32 20.72 24.21
CA ASN A 63 -41.34 20.05 23.38
C ASN A 63 -39.94 20.57 23.75
N SER A 64 -39.40 20.09 24.88
CA SER A 64 -37.98 20.16 25.19
C SER A 64 -37.25 19.19 24.25
N ALA A 65 -37.12 19.61 22.98
CA ALA A 65 -36.31 18.91 22.01
C ALA A 65 -34.86 19.01 22.48
N ARG A 66 -34.33 17.92 23.06
CA ARG A 66 -32.92 17.83 23.42
C ARG A 66 -32.10 18.06 22.17
N LYS A 67 -31.43 19.21 22.10
CA LYS A 67 -30.52 19.55 21.01
C LYS A 67 -29.27 18.71 21.18
N ILE A 68 -29.23 17.53 20.54
CA ILE A 68 -28.01 16.71 20.48
C ILE A 68 -26.95 17.55 19.75
N ARG A 69 -26.03 18.13 20.51
CA ARG A 69 -24.84 18.78 19.94
C ARG A 69 -23.91 17.66 19.51
N THR A 70 -23.91 17.33 18.24
CA THR A 70 -22.81 16.56 17.66
C THR A 70 -21.60 17.51 17.63
N PHE A 71 -20.71 17.37 18.61
CA PHE A 71 -19.39 17.97 18.48
C PHE A 71 -18.74 17.36 17.23
N ALA A 72 -18.10 18.18 16.41
CA ALA A 72 -17.28 17.67 15.31
C ALA A 72 -16.33 16.60 15.90
N PRO A 73 -16.13 15.45 15.23
CA PRO A 73 -15.30 14.39 15.76
C PRO A 73 -13.95 14.99 16.15
N LEU A 74 -13.51 14.70 17.39
CA LEU A 74 -12.24 15.20 17.93
C LEU A 74 -11.13 14.89 16.94
N CYS A 75 -10.75 15.88 16.13
CA CYS A 75 -9.61 15.77 15.27
C CYS A 75 -8.40 15.66 16.18
N MET A 76 -7.68 14.54 16.05
CA MET A 76 -6.39 14.32 16.70
C MET A 76 -5.54 15.61 16.57
N GLY A 77 -5.11 16.19 17.69
CA GLY A 77 -4.37 17.45 17.68
C GLY A 77 -3.13 17.43 16.78
N ARG A 78 -2.57 18.59 16.42
CA ARG A 78 -1.47 18.75 15.44
C ARG A 78 -0.32 17.75 15.64
N ARG A 79 0.13 17.55 16.88
CA ARG A 79 1.19 16.58 17.24
C ARG A 79 0.80 15.15 16.86
N SER A 80 -0.43 14.77 17.21
CA SER A 80 -0.96 13.43 16.98
C SER A 80 -1.17 13.16 15.49
N CYS A 81 -1.62 14.16 14.71
CA CYS A 81 -1.70 14.06 13.25
C CYS A 81 -0.31 13.84 12.62
N LYS A 82 0.72 14.58 13.06
CA LYS A 82 2.11 14.42 12.57
C LYS A 82 2.71 13.06 12.92
N ILE A 83 2.39 12.52 14.10
CA ILE A 83 2.84 11.18 14.52
C ILE A 83 2.11 10.11 13.70
N ALA A 84 0.79 10.23 13.55
CA ALA A 84 -0.02 9.31 12.76
C ALA A 84 0.50 9.24 11.31
N GLY A 85 0.69 10.38 10.64
CA GLY A 85 1.20 10.40 9.27
C GLY A 85 2.57 9.73 9.11
N ARG A 86 3.50 9.96 10.05
CA ARG A 86 4.82 9.30 10.05
C ARG A 86 4.69 7.79 10.25
N LYS A 87 3.90 7.34 11.22
CA LYS A 87 3.64 5.91 11.48
C LYS A 87 2.99 5.24 10.29
N THR A 88 1.92 5.82 9.74
CA THR A 88 1.23 5.27 8.56
C THR A 88 2.17 5.12 7.36
N ALA A 89 3.04 6.10 7.11
CA ALA A 89 4.03 5.99 6.04
C ALA A 89 5.05 4.87 6.28
N GLN A 90 5.52 4.70 7.53
CA GLN A 90 6.43 3.62 7.91
C GLN A 90 5.75 2.25 7.83
N ASP A 91 4.53 2.13 8.33
CA ASP A 91 3.74 0.89 8.28
C ASP A 91 3.42 0.49 6.85
N ALA A 92 3.14 1.46 5.96
CA ALA A 92 2.96 1.20 4.53
C ALA A 92 4.25 0.68 3.86
N LYS A 93 5.42 1.18 4.26
CA LYS A 93 6.72 0.67 3.79
C LYS A 93 6.95 -0.76 4.28
N LYS A 94 6.75 -1.03 5.57
CA LYS A 94 6.88 -2.37 6.16
C LYS A 94 5.89 -3.36 5.54
N GLY A 95 4.63 -2.97 5.35
CA GLY A 95 3.62 -3.79 4.69
C GLY A 95 4.00 -4.20 3.27
N LYS A 96 4.63 -3.30 2.50
CA LYS A 96 5.16 -3.61 1.16
C LYS A 96 6.32 -4.61 1.24
N LEU A 97 7.25 -4.46 2.18
CA LEU A 97 8.37 -5.39 2.38
C LEU A 97 7.88 -6.80 2.76
N CYS A 98 7.01 -6.91 3.75
CA CYS A 98 6.39 -8.18 4.16
C CYS A 98 5.66 -8.86 2.99
N SER A 99 4.97 -8.08 2.14
CA SER A 99 4.29 -8.60 0.96
C SER A 99 5.28 -9.11 -0.10
N LYS A 100 6.41 -8.41 -0.31
CA LYS A 100 7.46 -8.83 -1.26
C LYS A 100 8.10 -10.14 -0.81
N ILE A 101 8.55 -10.23 0.45
CA ILE A 101 9.13 -11.45 1.02
C ILE A 101 8.13 -12.61 0.93
N GLY A 102 6.86 -12.38 1.27
CA GLY A 102 5.83 -13.40 1.16
C GLY A 102 5.66 -13.98 -0.26
N LYS A 103 5.71 -13.14 -1.29
CA LYS A 103 5.66 -13.59 -2.70
C LYS A 103 6.92 -14.37 -3.11
N GLN A 104 8.10 -13.91 -2.67
CA GLN A 104 9.36 -14.60 -2.93
C GLN A 104 9.39 -15.99 -2.28
N VAL A 105 8.90 -16.11 -1.05
CA VAL A 105 8.75 -17.40 -0.35
C VAL A 105 7.85 -18.35 -1.13
N VAL A 106 6.68 -17.89 -1.58
CA VAL A 106 5.78 -18.73 -2.40
C VAL A 106 6.48 -19.18 -3.69
N SER A 107 7.19 -18.28 -4.37
CA SER A 107 7.94 -18.63 -5.58
C SER A 107 9.06 -19.64 -5.33
N ALA A 108 9.81 -19.48 -4.24
CA ALA A 108 10.90 -20.39 -3.87
C ALA A 108 10.39 -21.79 -3.49
N VAL A 109 9.29 -21.86 -2.74
CA VAL A 109 8.66 -23.13 -2.35
C VAL A 109 8.13 -23.88 -3.58
N LYS A 110 7.49 -23.16 -4.52
CA LYS A 110 7.03 -23.77 -5.78
C LYS A 110 8.16 -24.30 -6.64
N ARG A 111 9.36 -23.71 -6.58
CA ARG A 111 10.54 -24.15 -7.34
C ARG A 111 11.30 -25.32 -6.71
N GLY A 112 11.46 -25.32 -5.37
CA GLY A 112 12.38 -26.22 -4.68
C GLY A 112 11.80 -26.95 -3.46
N GLY A 113 10.48 -26.92 -3.27
CA GLY A 113 9.82 -27.55 -2.13
C GLY A 113 9.89 -26.73 -0.84
N THR A 114 9.28 -27.26 0.22
CA THR A 114 9.05 -26.57 1.50
C THR A 114 10.20 -26.67 2.49
N ASN A 115 11.13 -27.59 2.28
CA ASN A 115 12.17 -27.88 3.25
C ASN A 115 13.34 -26.89 3.08
N PRO A 116 13.68 -26.10 4.12
CA PRO A 116 14.75 -25.10 4.02
C PRO A 116 16.14 -25.74 3.87
N VAL A 117 16.33 -26.97 4.35
CA VAL A 117 17.60 -27.70 4.23
C VAL A 117 17.88 -28.12 2.78
N SER A 118 16.85 -28.54 2.04
CA SER A 118 17.02 -28.94 0.63
C SER A 118 16.95 -27.77 -0.34
N ASN A 119 16.35 -26.64 0.07
CA ASN A 119 16.13 -25.48 -0.78
C ASN A 119 16.94 -24.26 -0.28
N PRO A 120 18.16 -24.03 -0.80
CA PRO A 120 19.01 -22.93 -0.35
C PRO A 120 18.40 -21.55 -0.65
N ALA A 121 17.57 -21.44 -1.69
CA ALA A 121 16.86 -20.18 -1.98
C ALA A 121 15.83 -19.85 -0.90
N LEU A 122 15.16 -20.85 -0.32
CA LEU A 122 14.26 -20.66 0.81
C LEU A 122 15.03 -20.32 2.08
N ALA A 123 16.17 -20.97 2.34
CA ALA A 123 17.03 -20.66 3.49
C ALA A 123 17.52 -19.19 3.47
N ALA A 124 18.01 -18.72 2.33
CA ALA A 124 18.41 -17.31 2.15
C ALA A 124 17.24 -16.33 2.36
N LEU A 125 16.00 -16.73 2.04
CA LEU A 125 14.82 -15.89 2.31
C LEU A 125 14.46 -15.85 3.80
N PHE A 126 14.72 -16.92 4.56
CA PHE A 126 14.56 -16.90 6.02
C PHE A 126 15.55 -15.96 6.69
N GLU A 127 16.79 -15.92 6.23
CA GLU A 127 17.81 -14.98 6.73
C GLU A 127 17.40 -13.54 6.42
N LYS A 128 17.05 -13.24 5.16
CA LYS A 128 16.54 -11.92 4.76
C LYS A 128 15.27 -11.50 5.51
N ALA A 129 14.38 -12.45 5.81
CA ALA A 129 13.17 -12.17 6.57
C ALA A 129 13.51 -11.75 8.02
N LYS A 130 14.54 -12.36 8.63
CA LYS A 130 15.03 -11.98 9.96
C LYS A 130 15.71 -10.61 9.93
N GLU A 131 16.55 -10.35 8.93
CA GLU A 131 17.23 -9.04 8.75
C GLU A 131 16.24 -7.88 8.58
N LEU A 132 15.08 -8.12 7.95
CA LEU A 132 14.06 -7.10 7.69
C LEU A 132 12.93 -7.07 8.74
N ASP A 133 13.11 -7.71 9.90
CA ASP A 133 12.11 -7.80 10.98
C ASP A 133 10.73 -8.32 10.52
N VAL A 134 10.70 -9.26 9.57
CA VAL A 134 9.45 -9.87 9.10
C VAL A 134 8.99 -10.93 10.11
N PRO A 135 7.75 -10.86 10.64
CA PRO A 135 7.22 -11.87 11.55
C PRO A 135 7.23 -13.28 10.93
N LYS A 136 7.64 -14.28 11.71
CA LYS A 136 7.72 -15.69 11.27
C LYS A 136 6.38 -16.23 10.75
N GLU A 137 5.28 -15.83 11.37
CA GLU A 137 3.91 -16.17 10.94
C GLU A 137 3.64 -15.78 9.48
N ILE A 138 4.22 -14.66 9.02
CA ILE A 138 4.10 -14.23 7.62
C ILE A 138 4.84 -15.18 6.69
N VAL A 139 5.97 -15.74 7.09
CA VAL A 139 6.70 -16.70 6.26
C VAL A 139 5.94 -18.03 6.24
N GLU A 140 5.53 -18.54 7.40
CA GLU A 140 4.81 -19.81 7.54
C GLU A 140 3.47 -19.81 6.79
N ARG A 141 2.67 -18.73 6.89
CA ARG A 141 1.41 -18.63 6.14
C ARG A 141 1.66 -18.69 4.63
N ASN A 142 2.77 -18.13 4.16
CA ASN A 142 3.10 -18.12 2.73
C ASN A 142 3.61 -19.49 2.26
N ILE A 143 4.31 -20.24 3.11
CA ILE A 143 4.69 -21.63 2.82
C ILE A 143 3.44 -22.50 2.69
N LYS A 144 2.48 -22.41 3.63
CA LYS A 144 1.22 -23.14 3.57
C LYS A 144 0.43 -22.79 2.31
N ARG A 145 0.31 -21.49 2.00
CA ARG A 145 -0.34 -21.00 0.78
C ARG A 145 0.33 -21.48 -0.51
N ALA A 146 1.62 -21.76 -0.50
CA ALA A 146 2.32 -22.31 -1.66
C ALA A 146 1.99 -23.79 -1.93
N LEU A 147 1.60 -24.54 -0.90
CA LEU A 147 1.19 -25.95 -0.99
C LEU A 147 -0.26 -26.13 -1.43
N GLU A 148 -1.11 -25.14 -1.19
CA GLU A 148 -2.52 -25.18 -1.57
C GLU A 148 -2.68 -25.29 -3.10
N LYS A 149 -3.44 -26.30 -3.54
CA LYS A 149 -3.72 -26.55 -4.97
C LYS A 149 -4.66 -25.46 -5.48
N GLY A 150 -4.25 -24.72 -6.52
CA GLY A 150 -5.04 -23.65 -7.14
C GLY A 150 -4.40 -22.25 -7.05
N GLN A 151 -3.29 -22.11 -6.35
CA GLN A 151 -2.56 -20.84 -6.31
C GLN A 151 -1.88 -20.57 -7.68
N GLU A 152 -2.12 -19.41 -8.29
CA GLU A 152 -1.44 -18.98 -9.51
C GLU A 152 0.09 -18.93 -9.32
N THR A 153 0.84 -19.36 -10.34
CA THR A 153 2.30 -19.37 -10.31
C THR A 153 2.83 -17.98 -10.66
N TYR A 154 3.68 -17.44 -9.80
CA TYR A 154 4.35 -16.17 -10.07
C TYR A 154 5.37 -16.36 -11.19
N THR A 155 5.18 -15.60 -12.27
CA THR A 155 6.10 -15.51 -13.39
C THR A 155 6.92 -14.23 -13.26
N GLU A 156 8.22 -14.33 -13.53
CA GLU A 156 9.11 -13.17 -13.61
C GLU A 156 9.06 -12.60 -15.03
N LYS A 157 8.82 -11.30 -15.15
CA LYS A 157 8.87 -10.56 -16.42
C LYS A 157 9.66 -9.28 -16.25
N ILE A 158 10.39 -8.92 -17.30
CA ILE A 158 11.16 -7.68 -17.38
C ILE A 158 10.44 -6.76 -18.35
N TYR A 159 10.23 -5.51 -17.94
CA TYR A 159 9.70 -4.45 -18.79
C TYR A 159 10.74 -3.35 -18.92
N GLU A 160 10.83 -2.81 -20.13
CA GLU A 160 11.77 -1.76 -20.48
C GLU A 160 11.01 -0.47 -20.72
N ILE A 161 11.54 0.63 -20.20
CA ILE A 161 10.83 1.92 -20.15
C ILE A 161 11.82 3.04 -20.44
N TYR A 162 11.43 3.96 -21.30
CA TYR A 162 12.07 5.27 -21.41
C TYR A 162 11.34 6.28 -20.53
N GLY A 163 12.06 6.86 -19.58
CA GLY A 163 11.61 7.98 -18.78
C GLY A 163 11.74 9.32 -19.52
N PHE A 164 11.41 10.40 -18.81
CA PHE A 164 11.63 11.75 -19.30
C PHE A 164 13.12 11.97 -19.64
N GLY A 165 13.41 12.71 -20.72
CA GLY A 165 14.78 12.95 -21.18
C GLY A 165 15.50 11.71 -21.74
N GLY A 166 14.78 10.60 -22.01
CA GLY A 166 15.38 9.39 -22.58
C GLY A 166 16.09 8.48 -21.57
N ALA A 167 15.90 8.72 -20.27
CA ALA A 167 16.46 7.86 -19.22
C ALA A 167 15.94 6.42 -19.34
N GLY A 168 16.84 5.44 -19.42
CA GLY A 168 16.47 4.03 -19.49
C GLY A 168 16.13 3.46 -18.12
N VAL A 169 14.98 2.79 -18.00
CA VAL A 169 14.53 2.13 -16.77
C VAL A 169 14.15 0.69 -17.08
N ILE A 170 14.72 -0.23 -16.30
CA ILE A 170 14.35 -1.66 -16.32
C ILE A 170 13.49 -1.95 -15.10
N VAL A 171 12.33 -2.56 -15.32
CA VAL A 171 11.39 -2.94 -14.25
C VAL A 171 11.23 -4.46 -14.24
N GLU A 172 11.79 -5.09 -13.22
CA GLU A 172 11.61 -6.51 -12.94
C GLU A 172 10.33 -6.71 -12.13
N VAL A 173 9.43 -7.57 -12.62
CA VAL A 173 8.14 -7.84 -12.01
C VAL A 173 7.97 -9.34 -11.78
N SER A 174 7.61 -9.70 -10.55
CA SER A 174 7.10 -11.04 -10.23
C SER A 174 5.58 -10.97 -10.07
N THR A 175 4.85 -11.59 -11.00
CA THR A 175 3.39 -11.55 -11.02
C THR A 175 2.78 -12.87 -11.48
N ASP A 176 1.66 -13.20 -10.86
CA ASP A 176 0.63 -14.16 -11.25
C ASP A 176 -0.08 -13.78 -12.56
N ASN A 177 -0.39 -12.49 -12.77
CA ASN A 177 -1.10 -12.00 -13.95
C ASN A 177 -0.32 -10.91 -14.71
N THR A 178 0.16 -11.28 -15.90
CA THR A 178 0.96 -10.40 -16.75
C THR A 178 0.18 -9.22 -17.31
N ASN A 179 -1.06 -9.42 -17.76
CA ASN A 179 -1.92 -8.34 -18.28
C ASN A 179 -2.17 -7.26 -17.22
N ARG A 180 -2.42 -7.65 -15.97
CA ARG A 180 -2.59 -6.72 -14.85
C ARG A 180 -1.32 -5.92 -14.58
N SER A 181 -0.16 -6.57 -14.61
CA SER A 181 1.12 -5.89 -14.40
C SER A 181 1.43 -4.87 -15.50
N ILE A 182 1.19 -5.24 -16.76
CA ILE A 182 1.44 -4.36 -17.92
C ILE A 182 0.55 -3.13 -17.86
N GLN A 183 -0.74 -3.31 -17.54
CA GLN A 183 -1.68 -2.18 -17.41
C GLN A 183 -1.29 -1.24 -16.27
N ALA A 184 -0.91 -1.79 -15.11
CA ALA A 184 -0.45 -0.99 -13.98
C ALA A 184 0.80 -0.17 -14.32
N ILE A 185 1.79 -0.80 -14.97
CA ILE A 185 3.01 -0.13 -15.41
C ILE A 185 2.71 0.96 -16.45
N ARG A 186 1.89 0.65 -17.46
CA ARG A 186 1.48 1.64 -18.48
C ARG A 186 0.75 2.83 -17.88
N GLY A 187 -0.08 2.62 -16.86
CA GLY A 187 -0.73 3.72 -16.12
C GLY A 187 0.31 4.66 -15.50
N VAL A 188 1.24 4.10 -14.72
CA VAL A 188 2.32 4.88 -14.08
C VAL A 188 3.17 5.63 -15.11
N ILE A 189 3.56 4.97 -16.20
CA ILE A 189 4.37 5.58 -17.27
C ILE A 189 3.63 6.77 -17.90
N LYS A 190 2.34 6.62 -18.21
CA LYS A 190 1.52 7.68 -18.82
C LYS A 190 1.40 8.90 -17.90
N ASP A 191 1.21 8.67 -16.60
CA ASP A 191 1.10 9.75 -15.61
C ASP A 191 2.40 10.55 -15.46
N HIS A 192 3.56 9.94 -15.74
CA HIS A 192 4.89 10.54 -15.57
C HIS A 192 5.57 10.90 -16.91
N GLY A 193 4.85 10.85 -18.04
CA GLY A 193 5.37 11.28 -19.35
C GLY A 193 6.46 10.37 -19.96
N GLY A 194 6.53 9.11 -19.56
CA GLY A 194 7.45 8.12 -20.15
C GLY A 194 6.84 7.35 -21.32
N LYS A 195 7.60 6.41 -21.88
CA LYS A 195 7.15 5.45 -22.91
C LYS A 195 7.61 4.05 -22.59
N MET A 196 6.77 3.06 -22.88
CA MET A 196 7.15 1.65 -22.80
C MET A 196 8.02 1.30 -24.02
N ALA A 197 9.12 0.61 -23.79
CA ALA A 197 10.04 0.15 -24.82
C ALA A 197 9.75 -1.32 -25.18
N ASP A 198 10.18 -1.72 -26.38
CA ASP A 198 10.14 -3.12 -26.81
C ASP A 198 11.26 -3.90 -26.13
N SER A 199 11.06 -5.22 -25.96
CA SER A 199 12.03 -6.10 -25.33
C SER A 199 13.36 -6.08 -26.09
N GLY A 200 14.45 -5.78 -25.37
CA GLY A 200 15.81 -5.69 -25.89
C GLY A 200 16.28 -4.27 -26.26
N SER A 201 15.45 -3.24 -26.11
CA SER A 201 15.80 -1.84 -26.45
C SER A 201 16.75 -1.17 -25.44
N LEU A 202 16.73 -1.63 -24.20
CA LEU A 202 17.52 -1.10 -23.09
C LEU A 202 18.38 -2.18 -22.45
N LEU A 203 17.95 -3.44 -22.48
CA LEU A 203 18.60 -4.53 -21.77
C LEU A 203 20.09 -4.69 -22.14
N PHE A 204 20.48 -4.37 -23.37
CA PHE A 204 21.89 -4.40 -23.79
C PHE A 204 22.79 -3.38 -23.09
N LYS A 205 22.22 -2.30 -22.53
CA LYS A 205 22.96 -1.26 -21.79
C LYS A 205 23.19 -1.63 -20.33
N PHE A 206 22.50 -2.65 -19.82
CA PHE A 206 22.57 -3.06 -18.42
C PHE A 206 23.22 -4.43 -18.29
N LYS A 207 24.14 -4.56 -17.33
CA LYS A 207 24.73 -5.84 -16.94
C LYS A 207 24.23 -6.22 -15.55
N ARG A 208 23.79 -7.47 -15.39
CA ARG A 208 23.39 -7.99 -14.08
C ARG A 208 24.63 -8.32 -13.25
N ALA A 209 24.94 -7.48 -12.27
CA ALA A 209 26.05 -7.66 -11.34
C ALA A 209 25.54 -7.89 -9.90
N ARG A 210 26.38 -8.49 -9.06
CA ARG A 210 26.18 -8.50 -7.60
C ARG A 210 27.06 -7.40 -7.02
N VAL A 211 26.52 -6.61 -6.10
CA VAL A 211 27.24 -5.52 -5.44
C VAL A 211 27.29 -5.82 -3.95
N ALA A 212 28.48 -5.76 -3.38
CA ALA A 212 28.72 -5.86 -1.94
C ALA A 212 29.20 -4.51 -1.44
N ASN A 213 28.45 -3.91 -0.51
CA ASN A 213 28.83 -2.64 0.10
C ASN A 213 29.53 -2.93 1.43
N ILE A 214 30.80 -2.55 1.54
CA ILE A 214 31.62 -2.75 2.73
C ILE A 214 31.85 -1.38 3.35
N LYS A 215 31.59 -1.25 4.66
CA LYS A 215 32.01 -0.07 5.42
C LYS A 215 33.49 -0.21 5.74
N VAL A 216 34.29 0.74 5.31
CA VAL A 216 35.73 0.80 5.60
C VAL A 216 35.91 1.76 6.77
N THR A 217 36.47 1.28 7.89
CA THR A 217 36.86 2.14 9.03
C THR A 217 38.37 2.15 9.18
N ASP A 218 38.99 0.97 9.34
CA ASP A 218 40.40 0.83 9.74
C ASP A 218 41.16 -0.20 8.90
N VAL A 219 40.88 -0.27 7.59
CA VAL A 219 41.55 -1.22 6.69
C VAL A 219 42.17 -0.49 5.51
N ASP A 220 43.41 -0.86 5.19
CA ASP A 220 44.13 -0.31 4.04
C ASP A 220 43.40 -0.64 2.74
N LYS A 221 43.22 0.38 1.90
CA LYS A 221 42.48 0.26 0.64
C LYS A 221 43.13 -0.74 -0.33
N ASP A 222 44.45 -0.76 -0.36
CA ASP A 222 45.22 -1.64 -1.24
C ASP A 222 45.07 -3.11 -0.85
N GLU A 223 44.97 -3.40 0.46
CA GLU A 223 44.67 -4.73 0.98
C GLU A 223 43.23 -5.16 0.63
N LEU A 224 42.26 -4.25 0.76
CA LEU A 224 40.87 -4.53 0.37
C LEU A 224 40.74 -4.81 -1.12
N LEU A 225 41.47 -4.06 -1.95
CA LEU A 225 41.46 -4.24 -3.40
C LEU A 225 42.07 -5.59 -3.80
N THR A 226 43.19 -5.98 -3.18
CA THR A 226 43.79 -7.30 -3.44
C THR A 226 42.87 -8.43 -3.01
N VAL A 227 42.26 -8.34 -1.83
CA VAL A 227 41.27 -9.34 -1.36
C VAL A 227 40.04 -9.40 -2.27
N ALA A 228 39.55 -8.26 -2.76
CA ALA A 228 38.40 -8.21 -3.65
C ALA A 228 38.70 -8.88 -5.00
N LEU A 229 39.89 -8.64 -5.56
CA LEU A 229 40.34 -9.28 -6.80
C LEU A 229 40.52 -10.78 -6.62
N ASP A 230 41.12 -11.23 -5.51
CA ASP A 230 41.27 -12.64 -5.17
C ASP A 230 39.91 -13.35 -5.00
N ALA A 231 38.92 -12.63 -4.48
CA ALA A 231 37.53 -13.10 -4.39
C ALA A 231 36.77 -13.07 -5.73
N GLY A 232 37.38 -12.55 -6.80
CA GLY A 232 36.80 -12.49 -8.14
C GLY A 232 35.90 -11.28 -8.41
N ALA A 233 36.13 -10.15 -7.75
CA ALA A 233 35.44 -8.90 -8.08
C ALA A 233 35.83 -8.41 -9.47
N GLU A 234 34.82 -8.00 -10.27
CA GLU A 234 35.04 -7.46 -11.61
C GLU A 234 35.37 -5.96 -11.59
N ASP A 235 34.82 -5.23 -10.62
CA ASP A 235 34.97 -3.78 -10.49
C ASP A 235 34.90 -3.36 -9.01
N VAL A 236 35.65 -2.33 -8.64
CA VAL A 236 35.72 -1.77 -7.28
C VAL A 236 35.53 -0.27 -7.38
N ILE A 237 34.42 0.23 -6.83
CA ILE A 237 34.06 1.65 -6.89
C ILE A 237 34.30 2.26 -5.52
N GLU A 238 35.25 3.20 -5.46
CA GLU A 238 35.46 4.01 -4.26
C GLU A 238 34.42 5.14 -4.22
N PRO A 239 33.75 5.37 -3.07
CA PRO A 239 32.92 6.55 -2.91
C PRO A 239 33.82 7.80 -3.01
N PRO A 240 33.38 8.86 -3.71
CA PRO A 240 34.12 10.11 -3.73
C PRO A 240 34.24 10.62 -2.29
N MET A 241 35.48 10.95 -1.88
CA MET A 241 35.73 11.68 -0.63
C MET A 241 35.04 13.03 -0.79
N LEU A 242 33.93 13.24 -0.09
CA LEU A 242 33.33 14.56 0.04
C LEU A 242 34.09 15.25 1.16
N ASP A 243 34.93 16.23 0.83
CA ASP A 243 35.79 16.96 1.77
C ASP A 243 35.00 17.88 2.76
N ASP A 244 33.68 17.71 2.90
CA ASP A 244 32.78 18.61 3.64
C ASP A 244 32.18 18.00 4.92
N ASP A 245 32.43 16.73 5.25
CA ASP A 245 32.01 16.17 6.54
C ASP A 245 33.05 16.58 7.61
N SER A 246 32.84 17.76 8.22
CA SER A 246 33.53 18.17 9.44
C SER A 246 33.46 17.05 10.49
N GLU A 247 34.58 16.78 11.17
CA GLU A 247 34.82 15.66 12.09
C GLU A 247 33.77 15.43 13.21
N GLU A 248 32.79 16.31 13.36
CA GLU A 248 31.73 16.25 14.37
C GLU A 248 30.68 15.13 14.09
N ASP A 249 30.40 14.81 12.82
CA ASP A 249 29.33 13.88 12.44
C ASP A 249 29.72 12.39 12.49
N ILE A 250 31.00 12.08 12.67
CA ILE A 250 31.51 10.69 12.76
C ILE A 250 31.15 10.06 14.12
N SER A 251 30.87 10.88 15.15
CA SER A 251 30.56 10.42 16.50
C SER A 251 29.13 9.90 16.71
N GLU A 252 28.21 10.13 15.75
CA GLU A 252 26.79 9.79 15.89
C GLU A 252 26.27 8.68 14.96
N ARG A 253 27.14 8.00 14.19
CA ARG A 253 26.71 7.04 13.16
C ARG A 253 26.98 5.56 13.46
#